data_AF-B5IFQ8-F1
#
_entry.id   AF-B5IFQ8-F1
#
_cell.length_a   1.000
_cell.length_b   1.000
_cell.length_c   1.000
_cell.angle_alpha   90.00
_cell.angle_beta   90.00
_cell.angle_gamma   90.00
#
_symmetry.space_group_name_H-M   'P 1'
#
loop_
_entity.id
_entity.type
_entity.pdbx_description
1 polymer ?
#
loop_
_entity_poly.entity_id
_entity_poly.type
_entity_poly.pdbx_seq_one_letter_code
_entity_poly.pdbx_strand_id
1 'polypeptide(L)'
;MCKLAHYGNCDEETKDDEYCIFHKPNKTDEEAKKFYEMLILKYKPETEETYDDVIGFFDRFIFDGNINFSGFVFPEIPEDCNFTFREIEFRGDVKFDDAVFEFTPEFNNSQFDFASFNGTQFKKGADFTHSHFKKSVWFRNTKFYDITVLGLSTFEEMVFAENIYFDTHCFSFSTFKKGVDFKGISGKRIELIRTKFYGPALFSIDSVKDMRLDGATFEDSLLFVPFGSGGEIGEISFNFTQFNKDLSLEFVLEKIENLVSRAEACRVQRKIYEREDGRDLADDLFRKGVSCNPT
;
A
#
# COMPACT_ATOMS: atom_id res chain seq x y z
N MET A 1 -11.06 20.36 25.59
CA MET A 1 -9.85 20.44 24.74
C MET A 1 -9.73 19.14 24.00
N CYS A 2 -9.55 19.22 22.68
CA CYS A 2 -9.56 18.07 21.81
C CYS A 2 -8.48 17.06 22.22
N LYS A 3 -8.85 15.78 22.35
CA LYS A 3 -7.92 14.69 22.71
C LYS A 3 -6.76 14.53 21.72
N LEU A 4 -6.97 14.94 20.47
CA LEU A 4 -5.98 14.88 19.39
C LEU A 4 -5.34 16.25 19.08
N ALA A 5 -5.41 17.21 20.02
CA ALA A 5 -4.81 18.54 19.85
C ALA A 5 -3.29 18.52 19.68
N HIS A 6 -2.60 17.45 20.08
CA HIS A 6 -1.16 17.30 19.93
C HIS A 6 -0.69 17.25 18.46
N TYR A 7 -1.58 16.97 17.51
CA TYR A 7 -1.28 17.08 16.07
C TYR A 7 -1.22 18.52 15.55
N GLY A 8 -1.69 19.50 16.34
CA GLY A 8 -1.60 20.93 16.02
C GLY A 8 -2.46 21.38 14.84
N ASN A 9 -3.43 20.56 14.42
CA ASN A 9 -4.26 20.76 13.23
C ASN A 9 -5.76 20.76 13.54
N CYS A 10 -6.14 21.02 14.81
CA CYS A 10 -7.54 21.18 15.19
C CYS A 10 -8.25 22.29 14.40
N ASP A 11 -9.57 22.19 14.41
CA ASP A 11 -10.43 23.29 14.03
C ASP A 11 -10.52 24.28 15.20
N GLU A 12 -10.44 25.59 14.92
CA GLU A 12 -10.38 26.62 15.95
C GLU A 12 -11.72 26.81 16.68
N GLU A 13 -12.84 26.56 16.01
CA GLU A 13 -14.18 26.69 16.62
C GLU A 13 -14.48 25.57 17.60
N THR A 14 -14.00 24.36 17.30
CA THR A 14 -14.34 23.13 18.04
C THR A 14 -13.15 22.53 18.81
N LYS A 15 -12.02 23.25 18.91
CA LYS A 15 -10.81 22.78 19.63
C LYS A 15 -11.04 22.54 21.13
N ASP A 16 -12.01 23.21 21.72
CA ASP A 16 -12.30 23.14 23.16
C ASP A 16 -13.22 21.97 23.53
N ASP A 17 -13.83 21.32 22.53
CA ASP A 17 -14.60 20.09 22.72
C ASP A 17 -13.69 18.90 23.04
N GLU A 18 -14.27 17.74 23.40
CA GLU A 18 -13.51 16.49 23.56
C GLU A 18 -12.84 16.06 22.24
N TYR A 19 -13.52 16.31 21.13
CA TYR A 19 -13.02 16.16 19.77
C TYR A 19 -13.47 17.36 18.92
N CYS A 20 -12.54 17.99 18.21
CA CYS A 20 -12.90 18.99 17.20
C CYS A 20 -13.50 18.31 15.96
N ILE A 21 -14.10 19.09 15.07
CA ILE A 21 -14.77 18.56 13.86
C ILE A 21 -13.83 17.66 13.06
N PHE A 22 -12.55 17.98 12.92
CA PHE A 22 -11.61 17.11 12.19
C PHE A 22 -11.31 15.77 12.86
N HIS A 23 -11.42 15.68 14.18
CA HIS A 23 -11.00 14.51 14.97
C HIS A 23 -12.17 13.69 15.52
N LYS A 24 -13.41 14.18 15.39
CA LYS A 24 -14.61 13.50 15.90
C LYS A 24 -14.93 12.25 15.08
N PRO A 25 -15.06 11.06 15.69
CA PRO A 25 -15.51 9.85 14.99
C PRO A 25 -17.04 9.78 14.84
N ASN A 26 -17.53 8.97 13.90
CA ASN A 26 -18.95 8.69 13.67
C ASN A 26 -19.79 9.97 13.52
N LYS A 27 -19.37 10.84 12.61
CA LYS A 27 -20.07 12.11 12.31
C LYS A 27 -21.46 11.82 11.75
N THR A 28 -22.44 12.66 12.08
CA THR A 28 -23.71 12.71 11.32
C THR A 28 -23.48 13.29 9.94
N ASP A 29 -24.45 13.18 9.02
CA ASP A 29 -24.33 13.76 7.69
C ASP A 29 -24.10 15.27 7.74
N GLU A 30 -24.74 16.01 8.65
CA GLU A 30 -24.53 17.45 8.83
C GLU A 30 -23.10 17.76 9.32
N GLU A 31 -22.58 16.93 10.23
CA GLU A 31 -21.20 17.08 10.72
C GLU A 31 -20.18 16.70 9.65
N ALA A 32 -20.52 15.74 8.78
CA ALA A 32 -19.69 15.36 7.64
C ALA A 32 -19.61 16.50 6.61
N LYS A 33 -20.73 17.15 6.29
CA LYS A 33 -20.75 18.36 5.45
C LYS A 33 -19.89 19.45 6.08
N LYS A 34 -20.10 19.75 7.36
CA LYS A 34 -19.30 20.75 8.09
C LYS A 34 -17.81 20.40 8.09
N PHE A 35 -17.46 19.12 8.22
CA PHE A 35 -16.06 18.68 8.15
C PHE A 35 -15.40 19.07 6.82
N TYR A 36 -16.03 18.76 5.69
CA TYR A 36 -15.46 19.04 4.36
C TYR A 36 -15.48 20.54 4.04
N GLU A 37 -16.53 21.27 4.45
CA GLU A 37 -16.56 22.74 4.37
C GLU A 37 -15.37 23.36 5.12
N MET A 38 -15.14 22.94 6.36
CA MET A 38 -14.03 23.45 7.17
C MET A 38 -12.67 23.01 6.62
N LEU A 39 -12.57 21.83 6.02
CA LEU A 39 -11.35 21.37 5.35
C LEU A 39 -10.99 22.30 4.17
N ILE A 40 -11.96 22.58 3.30
CA ILE A 40 -11.78 23.49 2.16
C ILE A 40 -11.46 24.90 2.65
N LEU A 41 -12.16 25.41 3.67
CA LEU A 41 -11.90 26.75 4.23
C LEU A 41 -10.50 26.87 4.85
N LYS A 42 -10.03 25.80 5.51
CA LYS A 42 -8.73 25.77 6.20
C LYS A 42 -7.57 25.72 5.22
N TYR A 43 -7.64 24.83 4.23
CA TYR A 43 -6.53 24.55 3.33
C TYR A 43 -6.61 25.31 2.00
N LYS A 44 -7.79 25.81 1.63
CA LYS A 44 -8.05 26.60 0.42
C LYS A 44 -7.43 25.97 -0.84
N PRO A 45 -7.70 24.69 -1.12
CA PRO A 45 -7.20 24.04 -2.32
C PRO A 45 -7.70 24.78 -3.56
N GLU A 46 -6.88 24.78 -4.61
CA GLU A 46 -7.34 25.15 -5.95
C GLU A 46 -8.28 24.06 -6.46
N THR A 47 -9.21 24.42 -7.34
CA THR A 47 -10.09 23.48 -8.03
C THR A 47 -9.95 23.62 -9.53
N GLU A 48 -10.06 22.49 -10.22
CA GLU A 48 -10.09 22.43 -11.69
C GLU A 48 -11.23 21.52 -12.12
N GLU A 49 -12.12 22.02 -12.97
CA GLU A 49 -13.20 21.22 -13.55
C GLU A 49 -12.58 20.16 -14.48
N THR A 50 -12.95 18.91 -14.23
CA THR A 50 -12.53 17.74 -15.00
C THR A 50 -13.76 16.91 -15.35
N TYR A 51 -13.57 15.88 -16.17
CA TYR A 51 -14.62 15.00 -16.65
C TYR A 51 -14.18 13.54 -16.55
N ASP A 52 -15.01 12.72 -15.92
CA ASP A 52 -14.88 11.27 -15.87
C ASP A 52 -16.10 10.61 -16.54
N ASP A 53 -15.86 9.54 -17.28
CA ASP A 53 -16.90 8.84 -18.06
C ASP A 53 -18.01 8.21 -17.19
N VAL A 54 -17.74 7.97 -15.90
CA VAL A 54 -18.66 7.32 -14.96
C VAL A 54 -19.47 8.36 -14.18
N ILE A 55 -18.82 9.39 -13.65
CA ILE A 55 -19.46 10.37 -12.74
C ILE A 55 -19.77 11.72 -13.39
N GLY A 56 -19.27 11.97 -14.60
CA GLY A 56 -19.46 13.23 -15.32
C GLY A 56 -18.49 14.32 -14.88
N PHE A 57 -18.93 15.58 -14.93
CA PHE A 57 -18.11 16.72 -14.55
C PHE A 57 -18.00 16.86 -13.04
N PHE A 58 -16.79 17.11 -12.54
CA PHE A 58 -16.51 17.39 -11.14
C PHE A 58 -15.30 18.30 -10.97
N ASP A 59 -15.17 18.93 -9.82
CA ASP A 59 -13.98 19.70 -9.44
C ASP A 59 -12.94 18.75 -8.83
N ARG A 60 -11.79 18.58 -9.48
CA ARG A 60 -10.63 17.97 -8.82
C ARG A 60 -9.96 18.98 -7.90
N PHE A 61 -9.48 18.52 -6.76
CA PHE A 61 -8.86 19.37 -5.74
C PHE A 61 -7.34 19.33 -5.81
N ILE A 62 -6.71 20.49 -5.74
CA ILE A 62 -5.26 20.66 -5.80
C ILE A 62 -4.82 21.38 -4.52
N PHE A 63 -4.11 20.65 -3.66
CA PHE A 63 -3.55 21.18 -2.43
C PHE A 63 -2.09 21.58 -2.67
N ASP A 64 -1.79 22.86 -2.50
CA ASP A 64 -0.43 23.38 -2.59
C ASP A 64 0.25 23.49 -1.23
N GLY A 65 1.54 23.16 -1.18
CA GLY A 65 2.33 23.15 0.04
C GLY A 65 2.10 21.91 0.93
N ASN A 66 2.62 21.99 2.16
CA ASN A 66 2.61 20.86 3.08
C ASN A 66 1.30 20.77 3.86
N ILE A 67 0.62 19.62 3.76
CA ILE A 67 -0.70 19.37 4.32
C ILE A 67 -0.63 18.34 5.45
N ASN A 68 -1.23 18.67 6.59
CA ASN A 68 -1.22 17.81 7.77
C ASN A 68 -2.65 17.38 8.17
N PHE A 69 -3.06 16.22 7.67
CA PHE A 69 -4.28 15.53 8.08
C PHE A 69 -4.06 14.50 9.19
N SER A 70 -2.95 14.58 9.93
CA SER A 70 -2.66 13.58 10.95
C SER A 70 -3.76 13.56 12.02
N GLY A 71 -4.23 12.37 12.39
CA GLY A 71 -5.33 12.16 13.34
C GLY A 71 -6.74 12.50 12.82
N PHE A 72 -6.89 12.98 11.58
CA PHE A 72 -8.21 13.31 11.03
C PHE A 72 -9.08 12.06 10.93
N VAL A 73 -10.37 12.20 11.24
CA VAL A 73 -11.38 11.16 11.02
C VAL A 73 -12.27 11.60 9.85
N PHE A 74 -11.99 11.07 8.67
CA PHE A 74 -12.71 11.35 7.44
C PHE A 74 -14.03 10.57 7.40
N PRO A 75 -15.19 11.25 7.47
CA PRO A 75 -16.49 10.61 7.36
C PRO A 75 -16.80 10.26 5.90
N GLU A 76 -17.83 9.45 5.69
CA GLU A 76 -18.42 9.29 4.35
C GLU A 76 -18.77 10.66 3.75
N ILE A 77 -18.52 10.84 2.45
CA ILE A 77 -18.78 12.09 1.74
C ILE A 77 -20.29 12.14 1.43
N PRO A 78 -21.05 13.11 1.98
CA PRO A 78 -22.47 13.24 1.68
C PRO A 78 -22.71 13.58 0.20
N GLU A 79 -23.80 13.09 -0.40
CA GLU A 79 -24.10 13.23 -1.84
C GLU A 79 -24.14 14.70 -2.32
N ASP A 80 -24.53 15.64 -1.47
CA ASP A 80 -24.61 17.07 -1.75
C ASP A 80 -23.36 17.86 -1.35
N CYS A 81 -22.29 17.16 -0.96
CA CYS A 81 -21.01 17.78 -0.63
C CYS A 81 -20.14 17.92 -1.88
N ASN A 82 -19.72 19.14 -2.21
CA ASN A 82 -18.76 19.38 -3.30
C ASN A 82 -17.33 19.08 -2.84
N PHE A 83 -17.03 17.80 -2.59
CA PHE A 83 -15.69 17.32 -2.26
C PHE A 83 -15.48 15.91 -2.81
N THR A 84 -14.28 15.65 -3.31
CA THR A 84 -13.89 14.30 -3.75
C THR A 84 -12.39 14.10 -3.56
N PHE A 85 -12.00 12.83 -3.35
CA PHE A 85 -10.60 12.41 -3.38
C PHE A 85 -10.14 12.00 -4.79
N ARG A 86 -11.07 11.87 -5.75
CA ARG A 86 -10.74 11.45 -7.11
C ARG A 86 -9.87 12.50 -7.78
N GLU A 87 -8.81 12.05 -8.45
CA GLU A 87 -7.88 12.94 -9.16
C GLU A 87 -7.28 14.04 -8.26
N ILE A 88 -7.26 13.86 -6.94
CA ILE A 88 -6.71 14.84 -6.02
C ILE A 88 -5.21 14.98 -6.23
N GLU A 89 -4.71 16.21 -6.22
CA GLU A 89 -3.28 16.50 -6.33
C GLU A 89 -2.76 17.13 -5.04
N PHE A 90 -1.69 16.57 -4.50
CA PHE A 90 -0.92 17.17 -3.41
C PHE A 90 0.45 17.64 -3.92
N ARG A 91 0.63 18.96 -4.08
CA ARG A 91 1.87 19.63 -4.49
C ARG A 91 2.72 19.99 -3.27
N GLY A 92 3.16 18.96 -2.57
CA GLY A 92 3.94 19.09 -1.33
C GLY A 92 3.83 17.82 -0.49
N ASP A 93 4.31 17.89 0.75
CA ASP A 93 4.21 16.76 1.66
C ASP A 93 2.78 16.65 2.19
N VAL A 94 2.13 15.50 2.03
CA VAL A 94 0.85 15.21 2.68
C VAL A 94 1.00 14.12 3.74
N LYS A 95 0.49 14.40 4.95
CA LYS A 95 0.48 13.45 6.07
C LYS A 95 -0.94 13.08 6.44
N PHE A 96 -1.25 11.80 6.33
CA PHE A 96 -2.46 11.15 6.85
C PHE A 96 -2.13 10.31 8.10
N ASP A 97 -1.06 10.66 8.82
CA ASP A 97 -0.57 9.84 9.93
C ASP A 97 -1.64 9.68 11.01
N ASP A 98 -1.93 8.45 11.43
CA ASP A 98 -2.99 8.10 12.39
C ASP A 98 -4.40 8.58 11.98
N ALA A 99 -4.61 8.94 10.72
CA ALA A 99 -5.92 9.28 10.19
C ALA A 99 -6.82 8.03 10.09
N VAL A 100 -8.14 8.25 10.14
CA VAL A 100 -9.14 7.20 10.04
C VAL A 100 -10.10 7.56 8.91
N PHE A 101 -10.21 6.71 7.90
CA PHE A 101 -11.24 6.81 6.87
C PHE A 101 -12.39 5.88 7.23
N GLU A 102 -13.58 6.43 7.47
CA GLU A 102 -14.78 5.67 7.85
C GLU A 102 -15.53 5.07 6.66
N PHE A 103 -15.06 5.38 5.45
CA PHE A 103 -15.57 4.92 4.16
C PHE A 103 -14.41 4.40 3.28
N THR A 104 -14.69 4.04 2.03
CA THR A 104 -13.67 3.69 1.03
C THR A 104 -13.27 4.95 0.26
N PRO A 105 -12.13 5.61 0.57
CA PRO A 105 -11.72 6.77 -0.18
C PRO A 105 -11.26 6.37 -1.59
N GLU A 106 -11.66 7.20 -2.55
CA GLU A 106 -11.38 7.01 -3.97
C GLU A 106 -10.28 7.98 -4.39
N PHE A 107 -9.02 7.57 -4.20
CA PHE A 107 -7.82 8.27 -4.67
C PHE A 107 -7.43 7.85 -6.09
N ASN A 108 -8.33 7.27 -6.89
CA ASN A 108 -7.98 6.88 -8.25
C ASN A 108 -7.50 8.09 -9.07
N ASN A 109 -6.50 7.88 -9.93
CA ASN A 109 -5.83 8.91 -10.74
C ASN A 109 -5.20 10.07 -9.92
N SER A 110 -4.98 9.89 -8.62
CA SER A 110 -4.45 10.95 -7.75
C SER A 110 -2.95 11.13 -7.89
N GLN A 111 -2.47 12.31 -7.56
CA GLN A 111 -1.06 12.66 -7.59
C GLN A 111 -0.56 13.04 -6.21
N PHE A 112 0.48 12.36 -5.76
CA PHE A 112 1.13 12.61 -4.49
C PHE A 112 2.58 12.97 -4.75
N ASP A 113 3.04 14.07 -4.18
CA ASP A 113 4.47 14.37 -4.14
C ASP A 113 5.15 13.46 -3.10
N PHE A 114 5.24 13.87 -1.83
CA PHE A 114 5.58 12.98 -0.72
C PHE A 114 4.29 12.65 0.06
N ALA A 115 4.07 11.39 0.41
CA ALA A 115 2.89 10.98 1.16
C ALA A 115 3.23 10.06 2.33
N SER A 116 2.59 10.30 3.47
CA SER A 116 2.71 9.46 4.66
C SER A 116 1.33 9.01 5.12
N PHE A 117 1.18 7.71 5.31
CA PHE A 117 -0.04 7.03 5.79
C PHE A 117 0.27 6.20 7.04
N ASN A 118 1.22 6.64 7.88
CA ASN A 118 1.67 5.86 9.02
C ASN A 118 0.56 5.78 10.06
N GLY A 119 0.19 4.58 10.52
CA GLY A 119 -0.89 4.38 11.49
C GLY A 119 -2.29 4.64 10.91
N THR A 120 -2.41 4.99 9.63
CA THR A 120 -3.70 5.24 8.99
C THR A 120 -4.55 3.98 9.01
N GLN A 121 -5.84 4.15 9.29
CA GLN A 121 -6.83 3.09 9.28
C GLN A 121 -7.89 3.38 8.22
N PHE A 122 -7.94 2.55 7.20
CA PHE A 122 -9.06 2.51 6.27
C PHE A 122 -10.06 1.49 6.82
N LYS A 123 -11.15 1.96 7.45
CA LYS A 123 -12.16 1.07 8.07
C LYS A 123 -12.82 0.13 7.05
N LYS A 124 -12.80 0.52 5.78
CA LYS A 124 -13.17 -0.28 4.62
C LYS A 124 -11.92 -0.50 3.73
N GLY A 125 -12.07 -0.33 2.43
CA GLY A 125 -10.99 -0.39 1.46
C GLY A 125 -10.36 0.98 1.18
N ALA A 126 -9.49 1.05 0.20
CA ALA A 126 -9.06 2.30 -0.43
C ALA A 126 -8.71 2.05 -1.90
N ASP A 127 -9.11 2.95 -2.79
CA ASP A 127 -8.79 2.87 -4.21
C ASP A 127 -7.72 3.91 -4.54
N PHE A 128 -6.53 3.46 -4.93
CA PHE A 128 -5.45 4.28 -5.45
C PHE A 128 -5.16 3.95 -6.92
N THR A 129 -6.08 3.30 -7.64
CA THR A 129 -5.84 2.84 -9.00
C THR A 129 -5.37 3.99 -9.90
N HIS A 130 -4.34 3.76 -10.71
CA HIS A 130 -3.73 4.79 -11.57
C HIS A 130 -3.10 5.99 -10.83
N SER A 131 -2.88 5.90 -9.51
CA SER A 131 -2.21 6.98 -8.79
C SER A 131 -0.73 7.09 -9.15
N HIS A 132 -0.20 8.30 -8.98
CA HIS A 132 1.20 8.60 -9.22
C HIS A 132 1.85 9.20 -7.97
N PHE A 133 2.86 8.49 -7.44
CA PHE A 133 3.66 8.91 -6.28
C PHE A 133 5.04 9.38 -6.77
N LYS A 134 5.24 10.70 -6.80
CA LYS A 134 6.43 11.35 -7.37
C LYS A 134 7.65 11.24 -6.46
N LYS A 135 7.45 11.18 -5.14
CA LYS A 135 8.48 10.96 -4.13
C LYS A 135 8.10 9.76 -3.24
N SER A 136 8.88 9.53 -2.19
CA SER A 136 8.69 8.40 -1.31
C SER A 136 7.33 8.39 -0.64
N VAL A 137 6.78 7.19 -0.46
CA VAL A 137 5.53 6.96 0.27
C VAL A 137 5.73 5.97 1.41
N TRP A 138 5.06 6.25 2.53
CA TRP A 138 5.26 5.55 3.80
C TRP A 138 3.93 4.97 4.30
N PHE A 139 3.91 3.67 4.55
CA PHE A 139 2.77 2.92 5.05
C PHE A 139 3.19 2.08 6.26
N ARG A 140 3.56 2.71 7.38
CA ARG A 140 3.94 1.99 8.61
C ARG A 140 2.74 1.80 9.51
N ASN A 141 2.48 0.59 9.98
CA ASN A 141 1.34 0.23 10.81
C ASN A 141 -0.02 0.61 10.17
N THR A 142 -0.08 0.71 8.85
CA THR A 142 -1.29 1.02 8.09
C THR A 142 -2.18 -0.21 8.01
N LYS A 143 -3.50 -0.03 8.14
CA LYS A 143 -4.46 -1.13 8.07
C LYS A 143 -5.52 -0.88 7.01
N PHE A 144 -5.69 -1.88 6.16
CA PHE A 144 -6.76 -1.96 5.17
C PHE A 144 -7.68 -3.14 5.52
N TYR A 145 -8.88 -2.85 6.03
CA TYR A 145 -9.78 -3.90 6.52
C TYR A 145 -10.63 -4.57 5.41
N ASP A 146 -10.71 -3.96 4.24
CA ASP A 146 -11.38 -4.51 3.05
C ASP A 146 -10.46 -4.41 1.80
N ILE A 147 -11.03 -4.57 0.60
CA ILE A 147 -10.32 -4.53 -0.68
C ILE A 147 -9.54 -3.21 -0.84
N THR A 148 -8.25 -3.31 -1.11
CA THR A 148 -7.41 -2.15 -1.40
C THR A 148 -6.77 -2.30 -2.76
N VAL A 149 -6.82 -1.25 -3.57
CA VAL A 149 -6.35 -1.32 -4.95
C VAL A 149 -5.33 -0.22 -5.20
N LEU A 150 -4.04 -0.57 -5.08
CA LEU A 150 -2.95 0.26 -5.60
C LEU A 150 -2.58 -0.11 -7.05
N GLY A 151 -3.45 -0.83 -7.75
CA GLY A 151 -3.18 -1.34 -9.09
C GLY A 151 -2.92 -0.23 -10.10
N LEU A 152 -2.15 -0.55 -11.16
CA LEU A 152 -1.83 0.38 -12.25
C LEU A 152 -1.13 1.68 -11.79
N SER A 153 -0.66 1.74 -10.55
CA SER A 153 -0.01 2.92 -9.99
C SER A 153 1.47 2.99 -10.34
N THR A 154 2.04 4.19 -10.30
CA THR A 154 3.48 4.39 -10.49
C THR A 154 4.09 5.03 -9.26
N PHE A 155 5.19 4.44 -8.79
CA PHE A 155 6.01 4.93 -7.69
C PHE A 155 7.39 5.30 -8.23
N GLU A 156 7.67 6.60 -8.28
CA GLU A 156 8.92 7.14 -8.84
C GLU A 156 10.11 6.97 -7.89
N GLU A 157 9.84 6.93 -6.58
CA GLU A 157 10.86 6.80 -5.53
C GLU A 157 10.55 5.61 -4.59
N MET A 158 11.31 5.50 -3.50
CA MET A 158 11.21 4.38 -2.55
C MET A 158 9.83 4.27 -1.90
N VAL A 159 9.33 3.04 -1.79
CA VAL A 159 8.12 2.71 -1.02
C VAL A 159 8.52 1.98 0.25
N PHE A 160 8.08 2.50 1.40
CA PHE A 160 8.31 1.89 2.70
C PHE A 160 6.98 1.40 3.28
N ALA A 161 6.89 0.11 3.51
CA ALA A 161 5.73 -0.55 4.06
C ALA A 161 6.16 -1.38 5.26
N GLU A 162 5.60 -1.12 6.44
CA GLU A 162 5.98 -1.84 7.66
C GLU A 162 4.74 -2.23 8.46
N ASN A 163 4.63 -3.48 8.88
CA ASN A 163 3.49 -4.01 9.66
C ASN A 163 2.14 -3.67 9.01
N ILE A 164 2.04 -3.87 7.70
CA ILE A 164 0.80 -3.63 6.95
C ILE A 164 -0.04 -4.90 6.96
N TYR A 165 -1.34 -4.71 7.14
CA TYR A 165 -2.35 -5.74 6.91
C TYR A 165 -3.17 -5.41 5.65
N PHE A 166 -3.25 -6.37 4.72
CA PHE A 166 -4.12 -6.32 3.54
C PHE A 166 -5.18 -7.41 3.60
N ASP A 167 -6.46 -7.07 3.53
CA ASP A 167 -7.47 -8.11 3.37
C ASP A 167 -7.38 -8.74 1.98
N THR A 168 -7.61 -7.98 0.90
CA THR A 168 -7.60 -8.53 -0.48
C THR A 168 -7.10 -7.52 -1.54
N HIS A 169 -6.14 -7.96 -2.38
CA HIS A 169 -5.44 -7.29 -3.51
C HIS A 169 -4.49 -6.16 -3.12
N CYS A 170 -3.38 -6.01 -3.86
CA CYS A 170 -2.56 -4.77 -3.90
C CYS A 170 -1.36 -4.88 -4.85
N PHE A 171 -1.22 -3.85 -5.71
CA PHE A 171 -0.14 -3.55 -6.67
C PHE A 171 -0.17 -4.18 -8.06
N SER A 172 -1.15 -5.02 -8.42
CA SER A 172 -1.26 -5.56 -9.77
C SER A 172 -1.11 -4.48 -10.86
N PHE A 173 -0.28 -4.75 -11.88
CA PHE A 173 0.06 -3.85 -12.98
C PHE A 173 0.79 -2.56 -12.59
N SER A 174 1.25 -2.43 -11.35
CA SER A 174 1.97 -1.24 -10.90
C SER A 174 3.42 -1.23 -11.35
N THR A 175 4.04 -0.05 -11.29
CA THR A 175 5.46 0.14 -11.58
C THR A 175 6.17 0.81 -10.41
N PHE A 176 7.22 0.17 -9.90
CA PHE A 176 8.15 0.72 -8.91
C PHE A 176 9.47 1.05 -9.61
N LYS A 177 9.80 2.33 -9.70
CA LYS A 177 10.99 2.83 -10.43
C LYS A 177 12.27 2.73 -9.62
N LYS A 178 12.17 2.81 -8.30
CA LYS A 178 13.26 2.55 -7.34
C LYS A 178 12.95 1.26 -6.57
N GLY A 179 13.40 1.17 -5.33
CA GLY A 179 13.19 0.00 -4.49
C GLY A 179 11.90 0.04 -3.67
N VAL A 180 11.54 -1.13 -3.16
CA VAL A 180 10.48 -1.30 -2.15
C VAL A 180 11.06 -2.00 -0.93
N ASP A 181 10.63 -1.57 0.25
CA ASP A 181 10.97 -2.19 1.53
C ASP A 181 9.68 -2.54 2.26
N PHE A 182 9.25 -3.79 2.11
CA PHE A 182 7.99 -4.33 2.62
C PHE A 182 8.29 -5.25 3.79
N LYS A 183 8.09 -4.78 5.02
CA LYS A 183 8.42 -5.48 6.26
C LYS A 183 7.19 -5.87 7.05
N GLY A 184 7.17 -7.08 7.59
CA GLY A 184 6.08 -7.57 8.42
C GLY A 184 4.73 -7.54 7.70
N ILE A 185 4.72 -7.87 6.42
CA ILE A 185 3.48 -7.83 5.65
C ILE A 185 2.60 -9.02 6.03
N SER A 186 1.33 -8.75 6.27
CA SER A 186 0.30 -9.75 6.58
C SER A 186 -0.96 -9.56 5.74
N GLY A 187 -1.74 -10.61 5.54
CA GLY A 187 -3.01 -10.50 4.82
C GLY A 187 -3.63 -11.82 4.34
N LYS A 188 -4.83 -11.75 3.75
CA LYS A 188 -5.39 -12.94 3.08
C LYS A 188 -4.79 -13.10 1.69
N ARG A 189 -4.70 -12.02 0.91
CA ARG A 189 -4.14 -12.09 -0.44
C ARG A 189 -3.35 -10.85 -0.85
N ILE A 190 -2.15 -11.08 -1.38
CA ILE A 190 -1.29 -10.05 -1.99
C ILE A 190 -1.11 -10.38 -3.47
N GLU A 191 -1.40 -9.40 -4.34
CA GLU A 191 -1.31 -9.59 -5.79
C GLU A 191 -0.34 -8.60 -6.44
N LEU A 192 0.85 -9.08 -6.77
CA LEU A 192 1.85 -8.38 -7.55
C LEU A 192 1.75 -8.73 -9.04
N ILE A 193 0.57 -9.09 -9.53
CA ILE A 193 0.38 -9.61 -10.89
C ILE A 193 0.81 -8.57 -11.92
N ARG A 194 1.70 -8.93 -12.85
CA ARG A 194 2.22 -8.04 -13.91
C ARG A 194 2.81 -6.72 -13.37
N THR A 195 3.29 -6.75 -12.13
CA THR A 195 3.96 -5.61 -11.50
C THR A 195 5.41 -5.54 -11.97
N LYS A 196 5.92 -4.33 -12.17
CA LYS A 196 7.30 -4.10 -12.61
C LYS A 196 8.11 -3.44 -11.49
N PHE A 197 9.23 -4.07 -11.13
CA PHE A 197 10.20 -3.56 -10.17
C PHE A 197 11.50 -3.25 -10.88
N TYR A 198 11.86 -1.96 -10.95
CA TYR A 198 13.12 -1.50 -11.53
C TYR A 198 14.27 -1.42 -10.51
N GLY A 199 13.95 -1.22 -9.23
CA GLY A 199 14.91 -1.29 -8.13
C GLY A 199 14.68 -2.49 -7.22
N PRO A 200 15.49 -2.62 -6.15
CA PRO A 200 15.45 -3.78 -5.26
C PRO A 200 14.09 -3.95 -4.59
N ALA A 201 13.59 -5.18 -4.56
CA ALA A 201 12.34 -5.52 -3.91
C ALA A 201 12.60 -6.40 -2.68
N LEU A 202 12.46 -5.80 -1.51
CA LEU A 202 12.69 -6.45 -0.23
C LEU A 202 11.36 -6.79 0.43
N PHE A 203 11.16 -8.08 0.73
CA PHE A 203 9.97 -8.58 1.40
C PHE A 203 10.33 -9.30 2.68
N SER A 204 9.67 -8.95 3.77
CA SER A 204 9.65 -9.71 4.99
C SER A 204 8.18 -9.98 5.34
N ILE A 205 7.83 -11.25 5.36
CA ILE A 205 6.44 -11.69 5.46
C ILE A 205 6.18 -12.18 6.88
N ASP A 206 5.15 -11.59 7.49
CA ASP A 206 4.57 -12.11 8.72
C ASP A 206 3.64 -13.27 8.37
N SER A 207 2.42 -13.03 7.87
CA SER A 207 1.50 -14.12 7.51
C SER A 207 0.63 -13.78 6.31
N VAL A 208 0.71 -14.54 5.23
CA VAL A 208 -0.06 -14.30 3.99
C VAL A 208 -0.67 -15.59 3.47
N LYS A 209 -2.00 -15.67 3.33
CA LYS A 209 -2.63 -16.92 2.84
C LYS A 209 -2.35 -17.18 1.36
N ASP A 210 -2.25 -16.12 0.55
CA ASP A 210 -2.06 -16.23 -0.90
C ASP A 210 -1.22 -15.07 -1.45
N MET A 211 -0.08 -15.36 -2.08
CA MET A 211 0.80 -14.37 -2.71
C MET A 211 1.00 -14.67 -4.20
N ARG A 212 0.57 -13.76 -5.08
CA ARG A 212 0.67 -13.93 -6.53
C ARG A 212 1.68 -12.96 -7.14
N LEU A 213 2.75 -13.49 -7.72
CA LEU A 213 3.76 -12.71 -8.47
C LEU A 213 3.65 -12.93 -9.99
N ASP A 214 2.52 -13.46 -10.44
CA ASP A 214 2.32 -13.92 -11.80
C ASP A 214 2.53 -12.80 -12.83
N GLY A 215 3.42 -13.03 -13.80
CA GLY A 215 3.78 -12.07 -14.84
C GLY A 215 4.55 -10.85 -14.35
N ALA A 216 4.94 -10.79 -13.07
CA ALA A 216 5.76 -9.71 -12.55
C ALA A 216 7.17 -9.74 -13.18
N THR A 217 7.80 -8.57 -13.27
CA THR A 217 9.17 -8.41 -13.75
C THR A 217 10.01 -7.74 -12.68
N PHE A 218 11.12 -8.39 -12.33
CA PHE A 218 12.14 -7.88 -11.43
C PHE A 218 13.42 -7.58 -12.23
N GLU A 219 13.64 -6.31 -12.55
CA GLU A 219 14.86 -5.82 -13.21
C GLU A 219 16.05 -5.72 -12.23
N ASP A 220 15.74 -5.64 -10.94
CA ASP A 220 16.71 -5.76 -9.85
C ASP A 220 16.34 -6.95 -8.94
N SER A 221 17.00 -7.04 -7.79
CA SER A 221 16.96 -8.18 -6.89
C SER A 221 15.60 -8.32 -6.19
N LEU A 222 15.11 -9.55 -6.07
CA LEU A 222 14.00 -9.91 -5.19
C LEU A 222 14.53 -10.68 -3.98
N LEU A 223 14.43 -10.10 -2.79
CA LEU A 223 14.94 -10.68 -1.56
C LEU A 223 13.81 -10.89 -0.55
N PHE A 224 13.61 -12.13 -0.14
CA PHE A 224 12.81 -12.44 1.05
C PHE A 224 13.74 -12.50 2.26
N VAL A 225 13.50 -11.66 3.27
CA VAL A 225 14.31 -11.59 4.49
C VAL A 225 13.53 -12.05 5.72
N PRO A 226 14.24 -12.45 6.80
CA PRO A 226 13.59 -12.92 8.02
C PRO A 226 12.65 -11.88 8.62
N PHE A 227 11.53 -12.37 9.14
CA PHE A 227 10.61 -11.60 9.98
C PHE A 227 9.91 -12.51 10.96
N GLY A 228 9.99 -12.15 12.25
CA GLY A 228 9.47 -12.98 13.33
C GLY A 228 9.94 -14.44 13.27
N SER A 229 9.30 -15.31 14.05
CA SER A 229 9.63 -16.74 14.11
C SER A 229 8.47 -17.68 13.77
N GLY A 230 7.25 -17.17 13.50
CA GLY A 230 6.04 -17.99 13.42
C GLY A 230 5.10 -17.68 12.26
N GLY A 231 5.61 -16.98 11.25
CA GLY A 231 4.85 -16.53 10.10
C GLY A 231 4.80 -17.51 8.94
N GLU A 232 3.67 -17.60 8.22
CA GLU A 232 3.42 -18.59 7.16
C GLU A 232 2.95 -17.95 5.84
N ILE A 233 3.25 -18.63 4.73
CA ILE A 233 2.67 -18.34 3.42
C ILE A 233 1.83 -19.55 2.99
N GLY A 234 0.52 -19.38 2.81
CA GLY A 234 -0.33 -20.49 2.36
C GLY A 234 0.06 -20.95 0.96
N GLU A 235 -0.20 -20.10 -0.03
CA GLU A 235 0.18 -20.30 -1.44
C GLU A 235 1.06 -19.17 -1.96
N ILE A 236 2.01 -19.52 -2.83
CA ILE A 236 2.78 -18.55 -3.62
C ILE A 236 2.86 -18.99 -5.09
N SER A 237 2.83 -18.03 -6.01
CA SER A 237 2.83 -18.28 -7.45
C SER A 237 3.77 -17.34 -8.20
N PHE A 238 4.47 -17.89 -9.20
CA PHE A 238 5.48 -17.21 -10.02
C PHE A 238 5.25 -17.42 -11.53
N ASN A 239 3.99 -17.61 -11.96
CA ASN A 239 3.69 -17.96 -13.35
C ASN A 239 4.13 -16.84 -14.27
N PHE A 240 4.97 -17.13 -15.26
CA PHE A 240 5.50 -16.13 -16.20
C PHE A 240 6.27 -14.96 -15.53
N THR A 241 6.70 -15.11 -14.27
CA THR A 241 7.52 -14.11 -13.58
C THR A 241 8.92 -14.09 -14.17
N GLN A 242 9.48 -12.89 -14.32
CA GLN A 242 10.81 -12.65 -14.87
C GLN A 242 11.74 -12.10 -13.79
N PHE A 243 12.92 -12.71 -13.68
CA PHE A 243 14.00 -12.28 -12.79
C PHE A 243 15.24 -12.01 -13.63
N ASN A 244 15.70 -10.76 -13.61
CA ASN A 244 16.86 -10.32 -14.38
C ASN A 244 18.11 -10.12 -13.50
N LYS A 245 17.97 -10.26 -12.18
CA LYS A 245 19.04 -10.31 -11.18
C LYS A 245 18.72 -11.36 -10.09
N ASP A 246 19.41 -11.23 -8.97
CA ASP A 246 19.36 -12.10 -7.80
C ASP A 246 17.94 -12.33 -7.28
N LEU A 247 17.69 -13.58 -6.90
CA LEU A 247 16.50 -14.03 -6.21
C LEU A 247 16.93 -14.76 -4.94
N SER A 248 16.38 -14.38 -3.78
CA SER A 248 16.57 -15.11 -2.54
C SER A 248 15.23 -15.48 -1.91
N LEU A 249 14.92 -16.78 -1.92
CA LEU A 249 13.74 -17.38 -1.29
C LEU A 249 14.07 -18.17 -0.02
N GLU A 250 15.35 -18.24 0.39
CA GLU A 250 15.82 -19.17 1.43
C GLU A 250 15.00 -19.10 2.72
N PHE A 251 14.68 -17.88 3.16
CA PHE A 251 13.92 -17.66 4.39
C PHE A 251 12.41 -17.94 4.26
N VAL A 252 11.88 -17.94 3.03
CA VAL A 252 10.44 -18.11 2.81
C VAL A 252 10.08 -19.54 2.42
N LEU A 253 11.00 -20.34 1.89
CA LEU A 253 10.73 -21.72 1.45
C LEU A 253 10.12 -22.59 2.56
N GLU A 254 10.65 -22.50 3.78
CA GLU A 254 10.15 -23.27 4.92
C GLU A 254 8.78 -22.78 5.42
N LYS A 255 8.44 -21.52 5.12
CA LYS A 255 7.18 -20.88 5.49
C LYS A 255 6.01 -21.19 4.54
N ILE A 256 6.28 -21.71 3.33
CA ILE A 256 5.22 -21.99 2.33
C ILE A 256 4.46 -23.27 2.68
N GLU A 257 3.23 -23.22 3.17
CA GLU A 257 2.46 -24.40 3.59
C GLU A 257 2.09 -25.33 2.43
N ASN A 258 1.66 -24.76 1.29
CA ASN A 258 1.25 -25.54 0.14
C ASN A 258 2.47 -26.20 -0.54
N LEU A 259 2.51 -27.53 -0.52
CA LEU A 259 3.63 -28.32 -1.06
C LEU A 259 3.88 -28.09 -2.56
N VAL A 260 2.83 -27.84 -3.34
CA VAL A 260 2.95 -27.56 -4.79
C VAL A 260 3.59 -26.20 -5.00
N SER A 261 3.11 -25.17 -4.31
CA SER A 261 3.73 -23.83 -4.32
C SER A 261 5.17 -23.86 -3.83
N ARG A 262 5.46 -24.63 -2.78
CA ARG A 262 6.82 -24.80 -2.24
C ARG A 262 7.74 -25.44 -3.28
N ALA A 263 7.31 -26.53 -3.91
CA ALA A 263 8.08 -27.19 -4.96
C ALA A 263 8.35 -26.26 -6.15
N GLU A 264 7.36 -25.46 -6.56
CA GLU A 264 7.52 -24.45 -7.61
C GLU A 264 8.51 -23.35 -7.20
N ALA A 265 8.43 -22.84 -5.97
CA ALA A 265 9.39 -21.87 -5.43
C ALA A 265 10.82 -22.42 -5.44
N CYS A 266 11.03 -23.67 -5.01
CA CYS A 266 12.33 -24.33 -5.10
C CYS A 266 12.82 -24.43 -6.55
N ARG A 267 11.93 -24.80 -7.49
CA ARG A 267 12.24 -24.90 -8.92
C ARG A 267 12.66 -23.55 -9.51
N VAL A 268 12.01 -22.46 -9.10
CA VAL A 268 12.35 -21.10 -9.53
C VAL A 268 13.71 -20.67 -8.98
N GLN A 269 13.94 -20.81 -7.67
CA GLN A 269 15.23 -20.49 -7.03
C GLN A 269 16.41 -21.22 -7.70
N ARG A 270 16.25 -22.53 -7.93
CA ARG A 270 17.28 -23.37 -8.58
C ARG A 270 17.65 -22.85 -9.97
N LYS A 271 16.67 -22.46 -10.78
CA LYS A 271 16.93 -21.93 -12.14
C LYS A 271 17.74 -20.63 -12.13
N ILE A 272 17.66 -19.84 -11.07
CA ILE A 272 18.46 -18.61 -10.92
C ILE A 272 19.90 -18.97 -10.54
N TYR A 273 20.11 -19.82 -9.53
CA TYR A 273 21.46 -20.27 -9.15
C TYR A 273 22.21 -20.98 -10.27
N GLU A 274 21.52 -21.77 -11.10
CA GLU A 274 22.14 -22.42 -12.27
C GLU A 274 22.60 -21.42 -13.36
N ARG A 275 22.01 -20.22 -13.45
CA ARG A 275 22.45 -19.15 -14.37
C ARG A 275 23.69 -18.41 -13.86
N GLU A 276 23.93 -18.40 -12.56
CA GLU A 276 25.01 -17.66 -11.89
C GLU A 276 26.26 -18.52 -11.62
N ASP A 277 26.41 -19.66 -12.31
CA ASP A 277 27.48 -20.66 -12.11
C ASP A 277 27.56 -21.26 -10.68
N GLY A 278 26.50 -21.11 -9.87
CA GLY A 278 26.38 -21.60 -8.50
C GLY A 278 25.83 -23.03 -8.33
N ARG A 279 26.15 -23.96 -9.24
CA ARG A 279 25.58 -25.34 -9.21
C ARG A 279 25.80 -26.08 -7.91
N ASP A 280 26.97 -25.93 -7.29
CA ASP A 280 27.28 -26.60 -6.03
C ASP A 280 26.46 -26.04 -4.84
N LEU A 281 26.13 -24.74 -4.85
CA LEU A 281 25.22 -24.11 -3.88
C LEU A 281 23.77 -24.58 -4.09
N ALA A 282 23.34 -24.69 -5.35
CA ALA A 282 22.05 -25.28 -5.68
C ALA A 282 21.97 -26.72 -5.15
N ASP A 283 22.98 -27.56 -5.41
CA ASP A 283 23.00 -28.95 -4.95
C ASP A 283 23.09 -29.11 -3.43
N ASP A 284 23.80 -28.22 -2.71
CA ASP A 284 23.91 -28.26 -1.23
C ASP A 284 22.61 -27.84 -0.52
N LEU A 285 21.88 -26.84 -1.04
CA LEU A 285 20.56 -26.45 -0.54
C LEU A 285 19.55 -27.60 -0.60
N PHE A 286 19.62 -28.42 -1.65
CA PHE A 286 18.75 -29.61 -1.79
C PHE A 286 19.24 -30.82 -1.00
N ARG A 287 20.52 -30.88 -0.59
CA ARG A 287 21.06 -31.94 0.27
C ARG A 287 20.80 -31.70 1.77
N LYS A 288 20.71 -30.43 2.22
CA LYS A 288 20.66 -30.06 3.65
C LYS A 288 19.26 -29.93 4.28
N GLY A 289 18.18 -30.26 3.57
CA GLY A 289 16.90 -30.58 4.24
C GLY A 289 15.68 -29.72 3.93
N VAL A 290 15.70 -28.84 2.92
CA VAL A 290 14.44 -28.38 2.33
C VAL A 290 13.94 -29.51 1.42
N SER A 291 13.03 -30.35 1.91
CA SER A 291 12.52 -31.50 1.16
C SER A 291 11.65 -31.04 -0.02
N CYS A 292 12.27 -30.58 -1.11
CA CYS A 292 11.61 -30.31 -2.39
C CYS A 292 11.66 -31.57 -3.28
N ASN A 293 11.42 -32.75 -2.71
CA ASN A 293 11.25 -33.97 -3.51
C ASN A 293 9.76 -34.10 -3.88
N PRO A 294 9.40 -34.00 -5.17
CA PRO A 294 8.07 -34.41 -5.60
C PRO A 294 7.99 -35.92 -5.46
N THR A 295 7.10 -36.41 -4.60
CA THR A 295 6.63 -37.80 -4.65
C THR A 295 5.76 -38.02 -5.87
#